data_AF-A0A2A9N9G4-F1
#
_entry.id   AF-A0A2A9N9G4-F1
#
_cell.length_a   1.000
_cell.length_b   1.000
_cell.length_c   1.000
_cell.angle_alpha   90.00
_cell.angle_beta   90.00
_cell.angle_gamma   90.00
#
_symmetry.space_group_name_H-M   'P 1'
#
loop_
_entity.id
_entity.type
_entity.pdbx_description
1 polymer ?
#
loop_
_entity_poly.entity_id
_entity_poly.type
_entity_poly.pdbx_seq_one_letter_code
_entity_poly.pdbx_strand_id
1 'polypeptide(L)'
;MRRFINSCQLYISAKLQEFPNLWIKVTWVLGFMQTGMAQLFHDHFLVYMASPEFHTQYKESNEPDQIELLYRDIYKAFGDPNKQATAIQEIMTIKQGSRSGEEHVQLFKQSFMRSGYGEVMGIHEFKQSLNSPLLDKCMAVPKLPVTLDKWYDLVIRLDHQWRQVVAERKVFTARGGSSTGAQTSTTSHTVNQPQQQQWRPLVQTTLRDPNAMQVDQNRGPLHCYNCSQTSHMA
;
A
#
# COMPACT_ATOMS: atom_id res chain seq x y z
N MET A 1 -0.95 -19.20 -8.82
CA MET A 1 -0.37 -20.49 -9.25
C MET A 1 0.72 -21.05 -8.30
N ARG A 2 1.88 -20.40 -8.09
CA ARG A 2 3.02 -21.01 -7.30
C ARG A 2 2.64 -21.67 -5.96
N ARG A 3 1.80 -21.05 -5.12
CA ARG A 3 1.36 -21.64 -3.84
C ARG A 3 0.64 -22.98 -4.02
N PHE A 4 -0.18 -23.12 -5.06
CA PHE A 4 -0.91 -24.36 -5.37
C PHE A 4 0.05 -25.49 -5.73
N ILE A 5 0.98 -25.26 -6.67
CA ILE A 5 2.00 -26.23 -7.07
C ILE A 5 2.83 -26.68 -5.86
N ASN A 6 3.32 -25.75 -5.04
CA ASN A 6 4.06 -26.06 -3.82
C ASN A 6 3.25 -26.95 -2.85
N SER A 7 1.95 -26.70 -2.68
CA SER A 7 1.08 -27.53 -1.83
C SER A 7 0.87 -28.93 -2.42
N CYS A 8 0.71 -29.06 -3.74
CA CYS A 8 0.60 -30.35 -4.42
C CYS A 8 1.89 -31.17 -4.27
N GLN A 9 3.05 -30.56 -4.53
CA GLN A 9 4.36 -31.17 -4.31
C GLN A 9 4.50 -31.69 -2.88
N LEU A 10 4.23 -30.84 -1.89
CA LEU A 10 4.33 -31.20 -0.47
C LEU A 10 3.41 -32.38 -0.10
N TYR A 11 2.16 -32.38 -0.55
CA TYR A 11 1.20 -33.45 -0.25
C TYR A 11 1.61 -34.78 -0.89
N ILE A 12 1.98 -34.77 -2.18
CA ILE A 12 2.42 -35.97 -2.91
C ILE A 12 3.71 -36.55 -2.27
N SER A 13 4.69 -35.70 -1.94
CA SER A 13 5.91 -36.14 -1.26
C SER A 13 5.66 -36.69 0.14
N ALA A 14 4.70 -36.14 0.89
CA ALA A 14 4.35 -36.64 2.22
C ALA A 14 3.59 -37.98 2.20
N LYS A 15 3.00 -38.36 1.05
CA LYS A 15 2.10 -39.50 0.92
C LYS A 15 2.39 -40.39 -0.28
N LEU A 16 3.65 -40.75 -0.52
CA LEU A 16 4.09 -41.55 -1.67
C LEU A 16 3.25 -42.82 -1.93
N GLN A 17 2.73 -43.48 -0.88
CA GLN A 17 1.87 -44.66 -0.98
C GLN A 17 0.49 -44.40 -1.62
N GLU A 18 -0.06 -43.18 -1.49
CA GLU A 18 -1.29 -42.75 -2.19
C GLU A 18 -1.03 -42.41 -3.67
N PHE A 19 0.25 -42.25 -4.08
CA PHE A 19 0.66 -41.79 -5.41
C PHE A 19 1.66 -42.74 -6.12
N PRO A 20 1.33 -44.03 -6.31
CA PRO A 20 2.26 -45.04 -6.81
C PRO A 20 2.63 -44.88 -8.30
N ASN A 21 1.95 -44.02 -9.06
CA ASN A 21 2.27 -43.78 -10.48
C ASN A 21 1.91 -42.35 -10.92
N LEU A 22 2.48 -41.93 -12.06
CA LEU A 22 2.27 -40.62 -12.66
C LEU A 22 0.80 -40.32 -12.95
N TRP A 23 0.02 -41.29 -13.42
CA TRP A 23 -1.38 -41.07 -13.78
C TRP A 23 -2.20 -40.59 -12.58
N ILE A 24 -2.02 -41.23 -11.42
CA ILE A 24 -2.68 -40.84 -10.17
C ILE A 24 -2.19 -39.46 -9.70
N LYS A 25 -0.88 -39.18 -9.77
CA LYS A 25 -0.35 -37.83 -9.45
C LYS A 25 -1.03 -36.76 -10.32
N VAL A 26 -1.08 -36.97 -11.64
CA VAL A 26 -1.61 -36.00 -12.61
C VAL A 26 -3.12 -35.79 -12.41
N THR A 27 -3.93 -36.86 -12.40
CA THR A 27 -5.39 -36.74 -12.25
C THR A 27 -5.79 -36.13 -10.91
N TRP A 28 -5.05 -36.41 -9.82
CA TRP A 28 -5.27 -35.77 -8.53
C TRP A 28 -4.99 -34.26 -8.55
N VAL A 29 -3.88 -33.81 -9.16
CA VAL A 29 -3.58 -32.36 -9.31
C VAL A 29 -4.65 -31.68 -10.18
N LEU A 30 -5.05 -32.30 -11.28
CA LEU A 30 -6.10 -31.78 -12.16
C LEU A 30 -7.45 -31.71 -11.45
N GLY A 31 -7.77 -32.64 -10.55
CA GLY A 31 -9.04 -32.69 -9.81
C GLY A 31 -9.37 -31.46 -8.95
N PHE A 32 -8.40 -30.57 -8.68
CA PHE A 32 -8.64 -29.28 -8.01
C PHE A 32 -9.09 -28.16 -8.98
N MET A 33 -8.97 -28.37 -10.29
CA MET A 33 -9.23 -27.36 -11.32
C MET A 33 -10.69 -27.35 -11.76
N GLN A 34 -11.61 -27.15 -10.81
CA GLN A 34 -13.04 -27.43 -11.01
C GLN A 34 -13.85 -26.25 -11.59
N THR A 35 -13.25 -25.07 -11.80
CA THR A 35 -13.98 -23.88 -12.24
C THR A 35 -13.22 -23.00 -13.24
N GLY A 36 -13.96 -22.29 -14.09
CA GLY A 36 -13.44 -21.28 -15.01
C GLY A 36 -12.38 -21.81 -15.98
N MET A 37 -11.35 -21.01 -16.24
CA MET A 37 -10.25 -21.40 -17.15
C MET A 37 -9.46 -22.62 -16.65
N ALA A 38 -9.47 -22.90 -15.34
CA ALA A 38 -8.84 -24.09 -14.79
C ALA A 38 -9.58 -25.36 -15.23
N GLN A 39 -10.92 -25.33 -15.25
CA GLN A 39 -11.74 -26.45 -15.75
C GLN A 39 -11.49 -26.72 -17.23
N LEU A 40 -11.43 -25.68 -18.06
CA LEU A 40 -11.13 -25.85 -19.49
C LEU A 40 -9.74 -26.45 -19.71
N PHE A 41 -8.75 -26.09 -18.88
CA PHE A 41 -7.44 -26.73 -18.89
C PHE A 41 -7.52 -28.20 -18.44
N HIS A 42 -8.24 -28.52 -17.37
CA HIS A 42 -8.49 -29.89 -16.92
C HIS A 42 -9.09 -30.75 -18.04
N ASP A 43 -10.19 -30.30 -18.65
CA ASP A 43 -10.93 -31.06 -19.66
C ASP A 43 -10.06 -31.30 -20.91
N HIS A 44 -9.35 -30.27 -21.38
CA HIS A 44 -8.38 -30.41 -22.46
C HIS A 44 -7.22 -31.34 -22.09
N PHE A 45 -6.69 -31.24 -20.86
CA PHE A 45 -5.56 -32.05 -20.43
C PHE A 45 -5.93 -33.52 -20.28
N LEU A 46 -7.15 -33.86 -19.86
CA LEU A 46 -7.64 -35.25 -19.86
C LEU A 46 -7.71 -35.85 -21.27
N VAL A 47 -8.10 -35.07 -22.27
CA VAL A 47 -8.07 -35.52 -23.69
C VAL A 47 -6.62 -35.72 -24.16
N TYR A 48 -5.71 -34.79 -23.82
CA TYR A 48 -4.28 -34.91 -24.11
C TYR A 48 -3.64 -36.14 -23.43
N MET A 49 -4.01 -36.47 -22.19
CA MET A 49 -3.51 -37.66 -21.49
C MET A 49 -3.84 -38.99 -22.19
N ALA A 50 -4.87 -39.01 -23.05
CA ALA A 50 -5.22 -40.17 -23.86
C ALA A 50 -4.47 -40.23 -25.21
N SER A 51 -3.66 -39.22 -25.55
CA SER A 51 -3.02 -39.10 -26.86
C SER A 51 -1.60 -39.71 -26.89
N PRO A 52 -1.08 -40.09 -28.07
CA PRO A 52 0.30 -40.58 -28.21
C PRO A 52 1.34 -39.56 -27.77
N GLU A 53 1.08 -38.27 -27.97
CA GLU A 53 1.99 -37.18 -27.62
C GLU A 53 2.24 -37.09 -26.11
N PHE A 54 1.24 -37.40 -25.27
CA PHE A 54 1.43 -37.50 -23.81
C PHE A 54 2.37 -38.66 -23.45
N HIS A 55 2.30 -39.80 -24.16
CA HIS A 55 3.25 -40.90 -23.92
C HIS A 55 4.69 -40.42 -24.16
N THR A 56 4.94 -39.83 -25.32
CA THR A 56 6.28 -39.34 -25.72
C THR A 56 6.77 -38.20 -24.84
N GLN A 57 5.91 -37.25 -24.46
CA GLN A 57 6.32 -36.07 -23.71
C GLN A 57 6.42 -36.28 -22.19
N TYR A 58 5.62 -37.20 -21.62
CA TYR A 58 5.62 -37.45 -20.17
C TYR A 58 6.30 -38.77 -19.79
N LYS A 59 5.88 -39.90 -20.38
CA LYS A 59 6.34 -41.24 -19.94
C LYS A 59 7.75 -41.57 -20.42
N GLU A 60 8.10 -41.15 -21.63
CA GLU A 60 9.44 -41.31 -22.22
C GLU A 60 10.39 -40.14 -21.89
N SER A 61 9.97 -39.22 -21.02
CA SER A 61 10.78 -38.07 -20.62
C SER A 61 11.96 -38.47 -19.72
N ASN A 62 13.10 -37.80 -19.92
CA ASN A 62 14.28 -37.88 -19.07
C ASN A 62 14.15 -37.06 -17.75
N GLU A 63 12.98 -36.48 -17.47
CA GLU A 63 12.73 -35.72 -16.24
C GLU A 63 12.69 -36.63 -14.99
N PRO A 64 13.49 -36.40 -13.93
CA PRO A 64 13.58 -37.28 -12.77
C PRO A 64 12.27 -37.49 -11.98
N ASP A 65 11.38 -36.49 -11.95
CA ASP A 65 9.98 -36.68 -11.56
C ASP A 65 9.06 -36.11 -12.64
N GLN A 66 8.44 -37.01 -13.41
CA GLN A 66 7.61 -36.67 -14.57
C GLN A 66 6.39 -35.80 -14.22
N ILE A 67 6.03 -35.64 -12.94
CA ILE A 67 4.98 -34.68 -12.52
C ILE A 67 5.40 -33.21 -12.68
N GLU A 68 6.71 -32.90 -12.69
CA GLU A 68 7.20 -31.53 -12.90
C GLU A 68 6.84 -30.98 -14.29
N LEU A 69 6.66 -31.87 -15.26
CA LEU A 69 6.16 -31.52 -16.60
C LEU A 69 4.73 -30.94 -16.52
N LEU A 70 3.86 -31.51 -15.68
CA LEU A 70 2.51 -30.99 -15.45
C LEU A 70 2.60 -29.61 -14.79
N TYR A 71 3.47 -29.44 -13.79
CA TYR A 71 3.65 -28.13 -13.14
C TYR A 71 4.19 -27.07 -14.11
N ARG A 72 5.05 -27.46 -15.06
CA ARG A 72 5.51 -26.59 -16.15
C ARG A 72 4.37 -26.21 -17.10
N ASP A 73 3.50 -27.14 -17.48
CA ASP A 73 2.39 -26.88 -18.39
C ASP A 73 1.29 -26.03 -17.72
N ILE A 74 0.99 -26.30 -16.45
CA ILE A 74 0.15 -25.44 -15.59
C ILE A 74 0.78 -24.04 -15.47
N TYR A 75 2.10 -23.95 -15.27
CA TYR A 75 2.79 -22.67 -15.21
C TYR A 75 2.78 -21.94 -16.57
N LYS A 76 2.81 -22.66 -17.69
CA LYS A 76 2.69 -22.07 -19.04
C LYS A 76 1.28 -21.53 -19.31
N ALA A 77 0.24 -22.20 -18.81
CA ALA A 77 -1.16 -21.80 -19.01
C ALA A 77 -1.62 -20.66 -18.07
N PHE A 78 -1.14 -20.64 -16.81
CA PHE A 78 -1.65 -19.75 -15.75
C PHE A 78 -0.57 -18.94 -15.02
N GLY A 79 0.69 -19.12 -15.40
CA GLY A 79 1.78 -18.31 -14.92
C GLY A 79 1.85 -16.98 -15.65
N ASP A 80 2.65 -16.07 -15.10
CA ASP A 80 3.00 -14.84 -15.77
C ASP A 80 4.08 -15.14 -16.84
N PRO A 81 3.83 -14.86 -18.14
CA PRO A 81 4.81 -15.07 -19.19
C PRO A 81 6.00 -14.10 -19.10
N ASN A 82 5.84 -12.95 -18.43
CA ASN A 82 6.91 -11.97 -18.22
C ASN A 82 6.96 -11.48 -16.77
N LYS A 83 7.19 -12.42 -15.85
CA LYS A 83 7.42 -12.21 -14.41
C LYS A 83 8.26 -10.97 -14.09
N GLN A 84 9.30 -10.70 -14.87
CA GLN A 84 10.23 -9.61 -14.60
C GLN A 84 9.63 -8.25 -14.99
N ALA A 85 9.02 -8.13 -16.17
CA ALA A 85 8.34 -6.89 -16.57
C ALA A 85 7.15 -6.58 -15.65
N THR A 86 6.37 -7.59 -15.24
CA THR A 86 5.31 -7.41 -14.25
C THR A 86 5.86 -6.96 -12.90
N ALA A 87 6.96 -7.55 -12.42
CA ALA A 87 7.60 -7.11 -11.18
C ALA A 87 8.18 -5.69 -11.25
N ILE A 88 8.71 -5.29 -12.41
CA ILE A 88 9.13 -3.91 -12.68
C ILE A 88 7.93 -2.96 -12.62
N GLN A 89 6.81 -3.31 -13.29
CA GLN A 89 5.59 -2.52 -13.27
C GLN A 89 4.99 -2.41 -11.85
N GLU A 90 5.00 -3.49 -11.07
CA GLU A 90 4.62 -3.50 -9.65
C GLU A 90 5.49 -2.51 -8.85
N ILE A 91 6.81 -2.49 -9.04
CA ILE A 91 7.73 -1.56 -8.35
C ILE A 91 7.47 -0.09 -8.74
N MET A 92 7.26 0.20 -10.03
CA MET A 92 7.03 1.58 -10.48
C MET A 92 5.67 2.12 -10.02
N THR A 93 4.68 1.24 -9.83
CA THR A 93 3.31 1.62 -9.46
C THR A 93 2.99 1.47 -7.96
N ILE A 94 3.78 0.71 -7.19
CA ILE A 94 3.54 0.57 -5.75
C ILE A 94 3.71 1.92 -5.05
N LYS A 95 2.69 2.28 -4.25
CA LYS A 95 2.73 3.41 -3.33
C LYS A 95 2.32 2.94 -1.93
N GLN A 96 2.91 3.56 -0.91
CA GLN A 96 2.62 3.29 0.50
C GLN A 96 1.14 3.56 0.81
N GLY A 97 0.64 4.77 0.50
CA GLY A 97 -0.76 5.12 0.72
C GLY A 97 -1.14 5.03 2.19
N SER A 98 -2.19 4.27 2.51
CA SER A 98 -2.65 4.05 3.90
C SER A 98 -1.89 2.95 4.65
N ARG A 99 -1.10 2.12 3.95
CA ARG A 99 -0.36 0.97 4.52
C ARG A 99 0.66 1.41 5.56
N SER A 100 0.96 0.53 6.51
CA SER A 100 2.10 0.73 7.41
C SER A 100 3.42 0.68 6.63
N GLY A 101 4.47 1.24 7.22
CA GLY A 101 5.83 1.12 6.68
C GLY A 101 6.24 -0.34 6.49
N GLU A 102 5.83 -1.22 7.40
CA GLU A 102 6.11 -2.66 7.33
C GLU A 102 5.34 -3.36 6.20
N GLU A 103 4.02 -3.15 6.10
CA GLU A 103 3.21 -3.71 5.02
C GLU A 103 3.73 -3.30 3.64
N HIS A 104 4.11 -2.02 3.51
CA HIS A 104 4.68 -1.47 2.29
C HIS A 104 6.05 -2.08 1.97
N VAL A 105 6.93 -2.21 2.97
CA VAL A 105 8.24 -2.89 2.82
C VAL A 105 8.08 -4.33 2.36
N GLN A 106 7.14 -5.11 2.94
CA GLN A 106 6.97 -6.51 2.55
C GLN A 106 6.47 -6.66 1.10
N LEU A 107 5.52 -5.82 0.68
CA LEU A 107 5.05 -5.78 -0.70
C LEU A 107 6.18 -5.37 -1.66
N PHE A 108 6.93 -4.32 -1.32
CA PHE A 108 8.07 -3.87 -2.13
C PHE A 108 9.14 -4.96 -2.24
N LYS A 109 9.53 -5.62 -1.13
CA LYS A 109 10.46 -6.77 -1.13
C LYS A 109 10.00 -7.87 -2.08
N GLN A 110 8.70 -8.22 -2.08
CA GLN A 110 8.14 -9.27 -2.93
C GLN A 110 8.26 -8.95 -4.43
N SER A 111 8.10 -7.68 -4.83
CA SER A 111 8.28 -7.25 -6.22
C SER A 111 9.76 -7.08 -6.57
N PHE A 112 10.55 -6.46 -5.70
CA PHE A 112 12.00 -6.25 -5.87
C PHE A 112 12.74 -7.55 -6.19
N MET A 113 12.53 -8.61 -5.41
CA MET A 113 13.15 -9.93 -5.64
C MET A 113 12.83 -10.57 -7.01
N ARG A 114 11.78 -10.12 -7.71
CA ARG A 114 11.38 -10.62 -9.04
C ARG A 114 11.82 -9.70 -10.19
N SER A 115 12.25 -8.48 -9.91
CA SER A 115 12.54 -7.45 -10.92
C SER A 115 13.92 -7.54 -11.55
N GLY A 116 14.89 -8.16 -10.88
CA GLY A 116 16.30 -8.15 -11.30
C GLY A 116 17.00 -6.79 -11.13
N TYR A 117 16.38 -5.82 -10.45
CA TYR A 117 17.01 -4.53 -10.16
C TYR A 117 18.19 -4.65 -9.19
N GLY A 118 19.26 -3.91 -9.49
CA GLY A 118 20.38 -3.70 -8.57
C GLY A 118 20.00 -2.77 -7.40
N GLU A 119 20.75 -2.84 -6.31
CA GLU A 119 20.43 -2.15 -5.05
C GLU A 119 20.25 -0.62 -5.20
N VAL A 120 21.07 0.04 -6.03
CA VAL A 120 20.96 1.48 -6.31
C VAL A 120 19.58 1.85 -6.88
N MET A 121 19.08 1.07 -7.84
CA MET A 121 17.75 1.26 -8.43
C MET A 121 16.65 0.89 -7.42
N GLY A 122 16.84 -0.20 -6.66
CA GLY A 122 15.95 -0.58 -5.57
C GLY A 122 15.73 0.54 -4.55
N ILE A 123 16.81 1.23 -4.14
CA ILE A 123 16.74 2.38 -3.22
C ILE A 123 16.02 3.57 -3.85
N HIS A 124 16.26 3.84 -5.14
CA HIS A 124 15.58 4.92 -5.88
C HIS A 124 14.06 4.69 -5.93
N GLU A 125 13.63 3.53 -6.44
CA GLU A 125 12.22 3.18 -6.54
C GLU A 125 11.54 3.08 -5.16
N PHE A 126 12.24 2.52 -4.17
CA PHE A 126 11.70 2.44 -2.82
C PHE A 126 11.40 3.84 -2.26
N LYS A 127 12.31 4.81 -2.41
CA LYS A 127 12.05 6.21 -2.02
C LYS A 127 10.85 6.81 -2.75
N GLN A 128 10.75 6.61 -4.07
CA GLN A 128 9.61 7.09 -4.87
C GLN A 128 8.27 6.44 -4.49
N SER A 129 8.30 5.27 -3.86
CA SER A 129 7.10 4.55 -3.42
C SER A 129 6.53 5.02 -2.07
N LEU A 130 7.30 5.78 -1.27
CA LEU A 130 6.89 6.27 0.05
C LEU A 130 5.95 7.48 -0.04
N ASN A 131 5.19 7.70 1.02
CA ASN A 131 4.44 8.94 1.21
C ASN A 131 5.42 10.10 1.50
N SER A 132 5.26 11.26 0.85
CA SER A 132 6.20 12.39 0.96
C SER A 132 6.56 12.78 2.41
N PRO A 133 5.60 12.94 3.36
CA PRO A 133 5.94 13.32 4.73
C PRO A 133 6.80 12.31 5.50
N LEU A 134 6.80 11.03 5.07
CA LEU A 134 7.68 10.01 5.63
C LEU A 134 9.04 10.02 4.93
N LEU A 135 9.07 10.21 3.61
CA LEU A 135 10.32 10.39 2.85
C LEU A 135 11.10 11.61 3.36
N ASP A 136 10.44 12.76 3.57
CA ASP A 136 11.05 13.99 4.09
C ASP A 136 11.74 13.74 5.44
N LYS A 137 11.07 13.01 6.35
CA LYS A 137 11.65 12.60 7.64
C LYS A 137 12.83 11.64 7.49
N CYS A 138 12.80 10.73 6.51
CA CYS A 138 13.96 9.87 6.23
C CYS A 138 15.14 10.70 5.71
N MET A 139 14.89 11.68 4.83
CA MET A 139 15.91 12.54 4.24
C MET A 139 16.56 13.49 5.25
N ALA A 140 15.88 13.79 6.37
CA ALA A 140 16.42 14.59 7.48
C ALA A 140 17.40 13.82 8.40
N VAL A 141 17.63 12.53 8.20
CA VAL A 141 18.53 11.72 9.05
C VAL A 141 20.01 12.02 8.71
N PRO A 142 20.87 12.42 9.68
CA PRO A 142 22.25 12.87 9.39
C PRO A 142 23.17 11.84 8.72
N LYS A 143 22.85 10.54 8.82
CA LYS A 143 23.56 9.45 8.14
C LYS A 143 22.55 8.62 7.37
N LEU A 144 22.34 8.99 6.11
CA LEU A 144 21.41 8.28 5.24
C LEU A 144 21.85 6.83 4.99
N PRO A 145 20.91 5.86 4.97
CA PRO A 145 21.22 4.50 4.57
C PRO A 145 21.73 4.42 3.13
N VAL A 146 22.68 3.51 2.89
CA VAL A 146 23.23 3.20 1.56
C VAL A 146 22.88 1.79 1.07
N THR A 147 22.22 1.00 1.92
CA THR A 147 21.72 -0.34 1.59
C THR A 147 20.21 -0.41 1.77
N LEU A 148 19.55 -1.26 0.98
CA LEU A 148 18.09 -1.32 0.89
C LEU A 148 17.46 -1.84 2.20
N ASP A 149 18.10 -2.80 2.88
CA ASP A 149 17.63 -3.26 4.20
C ASP A 149 17.66 -2.17 5.27
N LYS A 150 18.70 -1.33 5.29
CA LYS A 150 18.76 -0.19 6.22
C LYS A 150 17.75 0.91 5.86
N TRP A 151 17.34 1.02 4.59
CA TRP A 151 16.20 1.87 4.19
C TRP A 151 14.88 1.32 4.72
N TYR A 152 14.68 0.00 4.66
CA TYR A 152 13.49 -0.65 5.23
C TYR A 152 13.39 -0.43 6.74
N ASP A 153 14.46 -0.70 7.50
CA ASP A 153 14.50 -0.49 8.96
C ASP A 153 14.19 0.95 9.37
N LEU A 154 14.69 1.92 8.60
CA LEU A 154 14.45 3.35 8.85
C LEU A 154 12.98 3.72 8.62
N VAL A 155 12.41 3.30 7.49
CA VAL A 155 11.01 3.59 7.12
C VAL A 155 10.03 2.98 8.12
N ILE A 156 10.24 1.71 8.49
CA ILE A 156 9.42 1.00 9.48
C ILE A 156 9.44 1.78 10.80
N ARG A 157 10.62 2.11 11.32
CA ARG A 157 10.79 2.83 12.60
C ARG A 157 10.08 4.19 12.61
N LEU A 158 10.26 4.99 11.56
CA LEU A 158 9.68 6.34 11.46
C LEU A 158 8.15 6.31 11.27
N ASP A 159 7.61 5.32 10.55
CA ASP A 159 6.16 5.12 10.42
C ASP A 159 5.52 4.71 11.75
N HIS A 160 6.13 3.76 12.48
CA HIS A 160 5.67 3.38 13.83
C HIS A 160 5.65 4.57 14.79
N GLN A 161 6.73 5.37 14.84
CA GLN A 161 6.77 6.57 15.68
C GLN A 161 5.67 7.57 15.33
N TRP A 162 5.40 7.80 14.03
CA TRP A 162 4.31 8.69 13.61
C TRP A 162 2.94 8.13 13.98
N ARG A 163 2.68 6.82 13.75
CA ARG A 163 1.42 6.16 14.12
C ARG A 163 1.17 6.18 15.63
N GLN A 164 2.23 6.00 16.43
CA GLN A 164 2.16 6.11 17.89
C GLN A 164 1.75 7.53 18.33
N VAL A 165 2.44 8.57 17.85
CA VAL A 165 2.10 9.98 18.18
C VAL A 165 0.68 10.34 17.75
N VAL A 166 0.21 9.84 16.61
CA VAL A 166 -1.18 10.04 16.16
C VAL A 166 -2.19 9.33 17.08
N ALA A 167 -1.87 8.13 17.59
CA ALA A 167 -2.72 7.41 18.53
C ALA A 167 -2.78 8.12 19.90
N GLU A 168 -1.63 8.53 20.44
CA GLU A 168 -1.53 9.26 21.71
C GLU A 168 -2.31 10.58 21.67
N ARG A 169 -2.17 11.35 20.58
CA ARG A 169 -2.92 12.61 20.39
C ARG A 169 -4.43 12.38 20.40
N LYS A 170 -4.93 11.31 19.76
CA LYS A 170 -6.35 10.96 19.76
C LYS A 170 -6.86 10.64 21.17
N VAL A 171 -6.09 9.89 21.96
CA VAL A 171 -6.44 9.56 23.35
C VAL A 171 -6.50 10.83 24.22
N PHE A 172 -5.55 11.75 24.06
CA PHE A 172 -5.54 13.02 24.79
C PHE A 172 -6.77 13.88 24.45
N THR A 173 -7.10 14.03 23.16
CA THR A 173 -8.29 14.78 22.74
C THR A 173 -9.60 14.15 23.21
N ALA A 174 -9.68 12.81 23.30
CA ALA A 174 -10.87 12.12 23.79
C ALA A 174 -11.09 12.33 25.30
N ARG A 175 -10.02 12.46 26.10
CA ARG A 175 -10.13 12.71 27.55
C ARG A 175 -10.47 14.15 27.91
N GLY A 176 -10.14 15.12 27.05
CA GLY A 176 -10.48 16.54 27.26
C GLY A 176 -11.96 16.90 27.05
N GLY A 177 -12.80 15.96 26.57
CA GLY A 177 -14.21 16.21 26.26
C GLY A 177 -15.20 15.98 27.40
N SER A 178 -14.75 15.62 28.62
CA SER A 178 -15.65 15.25 29.72
C SER A 178 -15.22 15.82 31.07
N SER A 179 -15.38 17.13 31.23
CA SER A 179 -15.46 17.78 32.55
C SER A 179 -16.29 19.08 32.46
N THR A 180 -17.57 18.94 32.81
CA THR A 180 -18.43 19.93 33.50
C THR A 180 -18.09 21.42 33.42
N GLY A 181 -19.05 22.22 32.95
CA GLY A 181 -18.99 23.67 33.10
C GLY A 181 -19.01 24.11 34.57
N ALA A 182 -18.17 25.09 34.90
CA ALA A 182 -18.27 25.90 36.11
C ALA A 182 -17.90 27.34 35.74
N GLN A 183 -18.85 28.25 35.93
CA GLN A 183 -18.59 29.69 35.89
C GLN A 183 -17.93 30.10 37.22
N THR A 184 -16.81 30.84 37.20
CA THR A 184 -16.52 31.87 38.24
C THR A 184 -15.34 32.79 37.88
N SER A 185 -15.69 34.06 37.66
CA SER A 185 -15.07 35.28 38.23
C SER A 185 -13.55 35.36 38.54
N THR A 186 -12.87 36.20 37.76
CA THR A 186 -12.03 37.34 38.17
C THR A 186 -11.41 37.39 39.59
N THR A 187 -10.08 37.26 39.71
CA THR A 187 -9.18 38.30 40.31
C THR A 187 -7.66 38.05 40.09
N SER A 188 -7.06 38.90 39.25
CA SER A 188 -5.82 39.69 39.43
C SER A 188 -4.48 39.17 40.02
N HIS A 189 -3.38 39.63 39.38
CA HIS A 189 -1.98 39.79 39.86
C HIS A 189 -1.12 38.49 39.97
N THR A 190 0.19 38.43 39.66
CA THR A 190 1.20 39.40 39.15
C THR A 190 2.43 38.64 38.63
N VAL A 191 3.02 38.98 37.47
CA VAL A 191 4.47 38.80 37.16
C VAL A 191 4.94 39.91 36.20
N ASN A 192 6.13 40.46 36.43
CA ASN A 192 6.74 41.56 35.66
C ASN A 192 7.18 41.16 34.24
N GLN A 193 7.07 42.11 33.29
CA GLN A 193 7.78 42.10 32.01
C GLN A 193 8.28 43.52 31.68
N PRO A 194 9.54 43.72 31.25
CA PRO A 194 10.13 45.06 31.16
C PRO A 194 9.77 45.82 29.88
N GLN A 195 8.96 46.87 30.05
CA GLN A 195 9.04 48.20 29.44
C GLN A 195 9.91 48.41 28.17
N GLN A 196 9.26 48.70 27.04
CA GLN A 196 9.62 49.83 26.16
C GLN A 196 8.34 50.54 25.68
N GLN A 197 8.41 51.85 25.43
CA GLN A 197 7.25 52.74 25.22
C GLN A 197 7.30 53.45 23.85
N GLN A 198 6.14 53.58 23.18
CA GLN A 198 5.76 54.84 22.51
C GLN A 198 4.24 54.94 22.22
N TRP A 199 3.67 56.14 22.31
CA TRP A 199 2.24 56.51 22.16
C TRP A 199 1.91 56.93 20.70
N ARG A 200 0.69 57.17 20.17
CA ARG A 200 -0.77 57.22 20.55
C ARG A 200 -1.58 57.35 19.20
N PRO A 201 -2.91 57.64 19.12
CA PRO A 201 -4.06 57.42 20.03
C PRO A 201 -5.35 56.81 19.39
N LEU A 202 -6.11 56.08 20.22
CA LEU A 202 -7.59 55.96 20.34
C LEU A 202 -8.56 56.36 19.18
N VAL A 203 -9.40 55.41 18.74
CA VAL A 203 -10.77 55.64 18.21
C VAL A 203 -11.74 54.64 18.85
N GLN A 204 -13.00 55.04 19.07
CA GLN A 204 -14.00 54.34 19.90
C GLN A 204 -14.63 53.11 19.22
N THR A 205 -14.80 52.02 19.97
CA THR A 205 -15.65 50.88 19.58
C THR A 205 -17.10 51.12 19.99
N THR A 206 -18.03 51.06 19.03
CA THR A 206 -19.47 51.00 19.31
C THR A 206 -19.90 49.61 19.78
N LEU A 207 -20.91 49.59 20.65
CA LEU A 207 -21.47 48.39 21.28
C LEU A 207 -22.18 47.51 20.22
N ARG A 208 -21.85 46.22 20.13
CA ARG A 208 -22.48 45.23 19.23
C ARG A 208 -23.30 44.23 20.04
N ASP A 209 -24.53 43.96 19.56
CA ASP A 209 -25.48 42.99 20.12
C ASP A 209 -24.95 41.54 20.05
N PRO A 210 -25.00 40.74 21.15
CA PRO A 210 -24.59 39.34 21.15
C PRO A 210 -25.40 38.38 20.26
N ASN A 211 -26.61 38.75 19.83
CA ASN A 211 -27.57 37.84 19.17
C ASN A 211 -27.70 38.00 17.65
N ALA A 212 -26.79 38.74 17.00
CA ALA A 212 -26.80 38.90 15.55
C ALA A 212 -26.27 37.64 14.82
N MET A 213 -27.17 36.85 14.22
CA MET A 213 -26.78 35.71 13.37
C MET A 213 -26.11 36.19 12.07
N GLN A 214 -24.85 35.80 11.87
CA GLN A 214 -24.06 36.18 10.70
C GLN A 214 -24.17 35.12 9.59
N VAL A 215 -25.24 35.21 8.81
CA VAL A 215 -25.51 34.33 7.66
C VAL A 215 -24.97 35.01 6.38
N ASP A 216 -23.91 34.43 5.80
CA ASP A 216 -23.48 34.49 4.38
C ASP A 216 -23.43 35.91 3.75
N GLN A 217 -22.32 36.45 3.24
CA GLN A 217 -21.67 35.94 2.03
C GLN A 217 -20.29 36.57 1.79
N ASN A 218 -19.29 35.72 1.55
CA ASN A 218 -18.18 36.09 0.66
C ASN A 218 -18.66 36.04 -0.80
N ARG A 219 -19.30 37.11 -1.27
CA ARG A 219 -19.49 37.35 -2.71
C ARG A 219 -18.70 38.59 -3.10
N GLY A 220 -17.55 38.37 -3.72
CA GLY A 220 -16.86 39.44 -4.44
C GLY A 220 -17.71 39.98 -5.59
N PRO A 221 -17.40 41.17 -6.12
CA PRO A 221 -18.17 41.76 -7.21
C PRO A 221 -18.22 40.81 -8.41
N LEU A 222 -19.42 40.47 -8.87
CA LEU A 222 -19.62 39.72 -10.11
C LEU A 222 -19.47 40.70 -11.29
N HIS A 223 -18.44 40.49 -12.10
CA HIS A 223 -18.19 41.25 -13.32
C HIS A 223 -18.84 40.57 -14.53
N CYS A 224 -19.40 41.34 -15.46
CA CYS A 224 -19.90 40.79 -16.72
C CYS A 224 -18.74 40.31 -17.61
N TYR A 225 -18.82 39.06 -18.10
CA TYR A 225 -17.77 38.42 -18.90
C TYR A 225 -17.48 39.09 -20.26
N ASN A 226 -18.33 39.99 -20.74
CA ASN A 226 -18.16 40.67 -22.02
C ASN A 226 -17.64 42.12 -21.92
N CYS A 227 -17.71 42.75 -20.74
CA CYS A 227 -17.36 44.18 -20.57
C CYS A 227 -16.75 44.57 -19.21
N SER A 228 -16.60 43.64 -18.26
CA SER A 228 -15.88 43.79 -17.00
C SER A 228 -16.37 44.88 -16.02
N GLN A 229 -17.51 45.53 -16.26
CA GLN A 229 -18.08 46.54 -15.35
C GLN A 229 -19.13 45.97 -14.39
N THR A 230 -19.32 46.63 -13.24
CA THR A 230 -20.21 46.19 -12.14
C THR A 230 -21.45 47.09 -12.03
N SER A 231 -22.43 46.95 -12.94
CA SER A 231 -23.73 47.62 -12.77
C SER A 231 -24.96 46.99 -13.45
N HIS A 232 -24.82 45.88 -14.19
CA HIS A 232 -25.98 45.23 -14.82
C HIS A 232 -25.80 43.70 -14.93
N MET A 233 -26.92 42.98 -14.77
CA MET A 233 -27.05 41.55 -15.05
C MET A 233 -28.05 41.36 -16.20
N ALA A 234 -27.55 40.92 -17.35
CA ALA A 234 -28.29 40.32 -18.46
C ALA A 234 -27.30 39.43 -19.22
#